data_AF-A0A7C2RQU7-F1
#
_entry.id   AF-A0A7C2RQU7-F1
#
_cell.length_a   1.000
_cell.length_b   1.000
_cell.length_c   1.000
_cell.angle_alpha   90.00
_cell.angle_beta   90.00
_cell.angle_gamma   90.00
#
_symmetry.space_group_name_H-M   'P 1'
#
loop_
_entity.id
_entity.type
_entity.pdbx_description
1 polymer ?
#
loop_
_entity_poly.entity_id
_entity_poly.type
_entity_poly.pdbx_seq_one_letter_code
_entity_poly.pdbx_strand_id
1 'polypeptide(L)'
;LTQPSFQDLLLMGPLTAVFMYVPVTFAGLGLQEAAYVFLLTNIGAPMEIALPFALLIRILAITTDLIGLPPLIKTSTGLFKSIKNVQ
;
A
#
# COMPACT_ATOMS: atom_id res chain seq x y z
N LEU A 1 -24.94 -6.97 -11.74
CA LEU A 1 -23.77 -6.74 -10.88
C LEU A 1 -24.19 -5.79 -9.79
N THR A 2 -24.19 -6.22 -8.53
CA THR A 2 -24.47 -5.32 -7.41
C THR A 2 -23.27 -4.39 -7.27
N GLN A 3 -23.50 -3.07 -7.32
CA GLN A 3 -22.42 -2.11 -7.19
C GLN A 3 -21.92 -2.08 -5.74
N PRO A 4 -20.60 -1.94 -5.50
CA PRO A 4 -20.07 -1.76 -4.15
C PRO A 4 -20.72 -0.55 -3.49
N SER A 5 -21.16 -0.70 -2.24
CA SER A 5 -21.64 0.43 -1.46
C SER A 5 -20.47 1.32 -1.03
N PHE A 6 -20.75 2.57 -0.64
CA PHE A 6 -19.73 3.46 -0.08
C PHE A 6 -19.03 2.84 1.14
N GLN A 7 -19.78 2.12 1.99
CA GLN A 7 -19.23 1.44 3.16
C GLN A 7 -18.19 0.39 2.76
N ASP A 8 -18.45 -0.38 1.70
CA ASP A 8 -17.53 -1.41 1.20
C ASP A 8 -16.22 -0.77 0.74
N LEU A 9 -16.31 0.33 -0.02
CA LEU A 9 -15.14 1.06 -0.53
C LEU A 9 -14.35 1.74 0.60
N LEU A 10 -15.05 2.34 1.57
CA LEU A 10 -14.43 3.02 2.71
C LEU A 10 -13.64 2.04 3.60
N LEU A 11 -14.19 0.85 3.85
CA LEU A 11 -13.55 -0.16 4.70
C LEU A 11 -12.47 -0.95 3.97
N MET A 12 -12.54 -1.05 2.64
CA MET A 12 -11.57 -1.80 1.85
C MET A 12 -10.14 -1.31 2.08
N GLY A 13 -9.89 0.00 2.04
CA GLY A 13 -8.55 0.58 2.23
C GLY A 13 -7.89 0.23 3.56
N PRO A 14 -8.52 0.52 4.71
CA PRO A 14 -7.98 0.14 6.02
C PRO A 14 -7.81 -1.36 6.20
N LEU A 15 -8.75 -2.18 5.71
CA LEU A 15 -8.66 -3.65 5.80
C LEU A 15 -7.48 -4.21 5.02
N THR A 16 -7.21 -3.68 3.82
CA THR A 16 -6.04 -4.09 3.04
C THR A 16 -4.74 -3.53 3.60
N ALA A 17 -4.77 -2.34 4.22
CA ALA A 17 -3.58 -1.70 4.79
C ALA A 17 -2.97 -2.49 5.95
N VAL A 18 -3.76 -3.30 6.68
CA VAL A 18 -3.24 -4.14 7.77
C VAL A 18 -2.13 -5.09 7.27
N PHE A 19 -2.19 -5.52 6.00
CA PHE A 19 -1.18 -6.38 5.39
C PHE A 19 0.16 -5.70 5.15
N MET A 20 0.27 -4.37 5.28
CA MET A 20 1.56 -3.66 5.27
C MET A 20 2.44 -4.01 6.46
N TYR A 21 1.81 -4.37 7.58
CA TYR A 21 2.49 -4.63 8.85
C TYR A 21 2.78 -6.12 9.08
N VAL A 22 2.28 -6.98 8.19
CA VAL A 22 2.55 -8.41 8.23
C VAL A 22 3.98 -8.64 7.73
N PRO A 23 4.90 -9.21 8.54
CA PRO A 23 6.32 -9.31 8.22
C PRO A 23 6.63 -10.48 7.26
N VAL A 24 5.82 -10.62 6.21
CA VAL A 24 5.98 -11.67 5.20
C VAL A 24 6.59 -11.10 3.92
N THR A 25 6.18 -9.90 3.51
CA THR A 25 6.74 -9.18 2.35
C THR A 25 6.97 -7.70 2.66
N PHE A 26 7.91 -7.07 1.95
CA PHE A 26 8.20 -5.65 2.10
C PHE A 26 6.96 -4.80 1.82
N ALA A 27 6.54 -3.99 2.79
CA ALA A 27 5.34 -3.14 2.69
C ALA A 27 4.07 -3.89 2.22
N GLY A 28 3.98 -5.20 2.51
CA GLY A 28 2.87 -6.04 2.06
C GLY A 28 2.80 -6.21 0.54
N LEU A 29 3.92 -6.15 -0.19
CA LEU A 29 3.98 -6.41 -1.64
C LEU A 29 3.39 -7.79 -1.97
N GLY A 30 2.49 -7.85 -2.94
CA GLY A 30 1.73 -9.05 -3.30
C GLY A 30 0.56 -9.33 -2.35
N LEU A 31 0.73 -9.16 -1.04
CA LEU A 31 -0.33 -9.39 -0.06
C LEU A 31 -1.46 -8.36 -0.15
N GLN A 32 -1.14 -7.08 -0.31
CA GLN A 32 -2.18 -6.05 -0.45
C GLN A 32 -2.93 -6.21 -1.77
N GLU A 33 -2.23 -6.47 -2.87
CA GLU A 33 -2.83 -6.67 -4.19
C GLU A 33 -3.76 -7.88 -4.18
N ALA A 34 -3.31 -8.99 -3.57
CA ALA A 34 -4.13 -10.18 -3.39
C ALA A 34 -5.36 -9.88 -2.50
N ALA A 35 -5.20 -9.09 -1.43
CA ALA A 35 -6.31 -8.70 -0.57
C ALA A 35 -7.34 -7.83 -1.30
N TYR A 36 -6.91 -6.86 -2.10
CA TYR A 36 -7.82 -6.06 -2.94
C TYR A 36 -8.57 -6.94 -3.95
N VAL A 37 -7.86 -7.83 -4.66
CA VAL A 37 -8.50 -8.74 -5.62
C VAL A 37 -9.49 -9.67 -4.92
N PHE A 38 -9.11 -10.23 -3.78
CA PHE A 38 -9.98 -11.09 -2.98
C PHE A 38 -11.25 -10.34 -2.55
N LEU A 39 -11.13 -9.14 -1.95
CA LEU A 39 -12.30 -8.38 -1.50
C LEU A 39 -13.19 -7.97 -2.66
N LEU A 40 -12.62 -7.46 -3.76
CA LEU A 40 -13.38 -7.02 -4.94
C LEU A 40 -14.12 -8.17 -5.62
N THR A 41 -13.49 -9.33 -5.76
CA THR A 41 -14.14 -10.51 -6.34
C THR A 41 -15.25 -11.06 -5.44
N ASN A 42 -15.08 -11.01 -4.11
CA ASN A 42 -16.11 -11.43 -3.16
C ASN A 42 -17.34 -10.50 -3.15
N ILE A 43 -17.19 -9.22 -3.48
CA ILE A 43 -18.32 -8.30 -3.65
C ILE A 43 -18.87 -8.28 -5.09
N GLY A 44 -18.43 -9.22 -5.93
CA GLY A 44 -18.99 -9.47 -7.26
C GLY A 44 -18.30 -8.74 -8.42
N ALA A 45 -17.13 -8.12 -8.20
CA ALA A 45 -16.35 -7.56 -9.31
C ALA A 45 -15.68 -8.69 -10.12
N PRO A 46 -15.74 -8.65 -11.46
CA PRO A 46 -15.00 -9.60 -12.29
C PRO A 46 -13.49 -9.40 -12.12
N MET A 47 -12.73 -10.49 -12.24
CA MET A 47 -11.27 -10.49 -12.06
C MET A 47 -10.55 -9.53 -13.02
N GLU A 48 -11.09 -9.37 -14.23
CA GLU A 48 -10.65 -8.44 -15.28
C GLU A 48 -10.67 -6.97 -14.82
N ILE A 49 -11.48 -6.63 -13.81
CA ILE A 49 -11.56 -5.30 -13.21
C ILE A 49 -10.79 -5.25 -11.89
N ALA A 50 -10.93 -6.29 -11.06
CA ALA A 50 -10.35 -6.34 -9.72
C ALA A 50 -8.81 -6.29 -9.76
N LEU A 51 -8.17 -7.01 -10.68
CA LEU A 51 -6.71 -7.06 -10.77
C LEU A 51 -6.12 -5.70 -11.23
N PRO A 52 -6.57 -5.08 -12.33
CA PRO A 52 -6.10 -3.73 -12.69
C PRO A 52 -6.35 -2.70 -11.59
N PHE A 53 -7.48 -2.76 -10.90
CA PHE A 53 -7.76 -1.86 -9.78
C PHE A 53 -6.74 -2.02 -8.65
N ALA A 54 -6.45 -3.25 -8.23
CA ALA A 54 -5.47 -3.53 -7.19
C ALA A 54 -4.07 -3.00 -7.56
N LEU A 55 -3.66 -3.17 -8.82
CA LEU A 55 -2.40 -2.64 -9.34
C LEU A 55 -2.37 -1.11 -9.38
N LEU A 56 -3.48 -0.46 -9.76
CA LEU A 56 -3.59 1.00 -9.74
C LEU A 56 -3.43 1.56 -8.32
N ILE A 57 -4.07 0.93 -7.33
CA ILE A 57 -3.89 1.32 -5.93
C ILE A 57 -2.42 1.18 -5.51
N ARG A 58 -1.74 0.10 -5.91
CA ARG A 58 -0.31 -0.06 -5.61
C ARG A 58 0.55 1.03 -6.24
N ILE A 59 0.28 1.38 -7.50
CA ILE A 59 1.01 2.45 -8.20
C ILE A 59 0.81 3.78 -7.45
N LEU A 60 -0.41 4.09 -7.02
CA LEU A 60 -0.71 5.29 -6.24
C LEU A 60 0.01 5.32 -4.89
N ALA A 61 0.03 4.19 -4.18
CA ALA A 61 0.73 4.05 -2.90
C ALA A 61 2.24 4.26 -3.06
N ILE A 62 2.87 3.55 -4.01
CA ILE A 62 4.31 3.71 -4.30
C ILE A 62 4.62 5.16 -4.71
N THR A 63 3.79 5.76 -5.56
CA THR A 63 4.02 7.14 -6.03
C THR A 63 3.96 8.13 -4.86
N THR A 64 3.05 7.90 -3.91
CA THR A 64 2.93 8.73 -2.70
C THR A 64 4.13 8.55 -1.78
N ASP A 65 4.59 7.31 -1.59
CA ASP A 65 5.78 7.01 -0.78
C ASP A 65 7.06 7.63 -1.37
N LEU A 66 7.17 7.67 -2.71
CA LEU A 66 8.30 8.30 -3.41
C LEU A 66 8.42 9.80 -3.12
N ILE A 67 7.31 10.51 -2.88
CA ILE A 67 7.33 11.93 -2.51
C ILE A 67 8.00 12.13 -1.14
N GLY A 68 7.81 11.17 -0.22
CA GLY A 68 8.42 11.20 1.12
C GLY A 68 9.89 10.75 1.15
N LEU A 69 10.40 10.14 0.08
CA LEU A 69 11.73 9.55 0.06
C LEU A 69 12.88 10.58 0.12
N PRO A 70 12.89 11.69 -0.65
CA PRO A 70 13.97 12.68 -0.58
C PRO A 70 14.23 13.28 0.82
N PRO A 71 13.22 13.77 1.57
CA PRO A 71 13.46 14.29 2.92
C PRO A 71 13.90 13.20 3.88
N LEU A 72 13.44 11.95 3.71
CA LEU A 72 13.84 10.81 4.53
C LEU A 72 15.31 10.45 4.34
N ILE A 73 15.80 10.41 3.09
CA ILE A 73 17.22 10.18 2.78
C ILE A 73 18.09 11.31 3.34
N LYS A 74 17.68 12.57 3.15
CA LYS A 74 18.44 13.73 3.65
C LYS A 74 18.57 13.72 5.17
N THR A 75 17.48 13.42 5.87
CA THR A 75 17.46 13.38 7.34
C THR A 75 18.26 12.18 7.86
N SER A 76 18.11 11.01 7.25
CA SER A 76 18.85 9.80 7.61
C SER A 76 20.37 10.01 7.48
N THR A 77 20.84 10.48 6.32
CA THR A 77 22.28 10.74 6.09
C THR A 77 22.84 11.83 7.01
N GLY A 78 22.06 12.88 7.29
CA GLY A 78 22.43 13.93 8.25
C GLY A 78 22.59 13.39 9.68
N LEU A 79 21.68 12.53 10.13
CA LEU A 79 21.73 11.88 11.43
C LEU A 79 22.98 10.99 11.57
N PHE A 80 23.26 10.15 10.56
CA PHE A 80 24.47 9.31 10.56
C PHE A 80 25.76 10.12 10.64
N LYS A 81 25.84 11.25 9.93
CA LYS A 81 26.99 12.15 9.99
C LYS A 81 27.14 12.80 11.36
N SER A 82 26.04 13.19 12.00
CA SER A 82 26.04 13.76 13.35
C SER A 82 26.54 12.77 14.40
N ILE A 83 26.11 11.51 14.35
CA ILE A 83 26.53 10.47 15.30
C ILE A 83 28.04 10.22 15.19
N LYS A 84 28.58 10.18 13.96
CA LYS A 84 30.01 9.96 13.71
C LYS A 84 30.91 11.10 14.19
N ASN A 85 30.39 12.32 14.29
CA ASN A 85 31.16 13.49 14.75
C ASN A 85 31.21 13.64 16.29
N VAL A 86 30.42 12.84 17.03
CA VAL A 86 30.35 12.86 18.50
C VAL A 86 31.18 11.72 19.12
N GLN A 87 31.68 10.79 18.30
CA GLN A 87 32.70 9.79 18.66
C GLN A 87 34.08 10.28 18.28
#